data_AF-A0A2V4BX33-F1
#
_entry.id   AF-A0A2V4BX33-F1
#
_cell.length_a   1.000
_cell.length_b   1.000
_cell.length_c   1.000
_cell.angle_alpha   90.00
_cell.angle_beta   90.00
_cell.angle_gamma   90.00
#
_symmetry.space_group_name_H-M   'P 1'
#
loop_
_entity.id
_entity.type
_entity.pdbx_description
1 polymer ?
#
loop_
_entity_poly.entity_id
_entity_poly.type
_entity_poly.pdbx_seq_one_letter_code
_entity_poly.pdbx_strand_id
1 'polypeptide(L)'
;MSNLSNISTALTTTIKDSDIHGVTGDLLEVILDKSFKDGILKDIPIISTIIGFVKAGIKINDALFFKKILHLIAQINDVPAEERGKVISEIDESKNYRVKIGEKLLFIVDKCDDHEKAEIIGYLFKEFLKRKMAYDEFLRCCSIIEKCVINDLLVFLNNDIKRYYTINDGEELLNVGMLTLSLKNIRDNNIYLNISKGGELLRIHLLEYLKNRNLQVRLKNFSEIQKHIDYILTSYRNDDNWNNLLTRTVETSAELCNNYKISDDEFNSIIFSIFKGLATEPKSYNLIYRYESTVTDMVKAINEYIAIIIKKNDLNGNDFDMARWKQFEKYFEENKRQINKL
;
A
#
# COMPACT_ATOMS: atom_id res chain seq x y z
N MET A 1 26.04 21.80 9.63
CA MET A 1 24.84 22.57 9.22
C MET A 1 24.71 22.78 7.71
N SER A 2 25.77 22.61 6.89
CA SER A 2 25.73 22.81 5.42
C SER A 2 24.99 21.70 4.63
N ASN A 3 25.00 20.46 5.09
CA ASN A 3 24.49 19.33 4.28
C ASN A 3 22.97 19.19 4.32
N LEU A 4 22.34 19.38 5.50
CA LEU A 4 20.89 19.26 5.65
C LEU A 4 20.16 20.38 4.91
N SER A 5 20.67 21.62 4.97
CA SER A 5 20.12 22.74 4.20
C SER A 5 20.21 22.48 2.69
N ASN A 6 21.32 21.92 2.22
CA ASN A 6 21.51 21.62 0.80
C ASN A 6 20.54 20.52 0.33
N ILE A 7 20.38 19.44 1.10
CA ILE A 7 19.42 18.37 0.78
C ILE A 7 18.00 18.92 0.82
N SER A 8 17.66 19.73 1.83
CA SER A 8 16.33 20.34 1.93
C SER A 8 16.02 21.22 0.74
N THR A 9 16.97 22.08 0.33
CA THR A 9 16.80 22.94 -0.84
C THR A 9 16.67 22.09 -2.11
N ALA A 10 17.53 21.10 -2.30
CA ALA A 10 17.47 20.21 -3.46
C ALA A 10 16.15 19.43 -3.54
N LEU A 11 15.64 18.97 -2.39
CA LEU A 11 14.35 18.30 -2.29
C LEU A 11 13.21 19.26 -2.65
N THR A 12 13.16 20.45 -2.04
CA THR A 12 12.13 21.45 -2.35
C THR A 12 12.15 21.85 -3.82
N THR A 13 13.33 22.09 -4.40
CA THR A 13 13.45 22.40 -5.83
C THR A 13 12.93 21.25 -6.67
N THR A 14 13.35 20.00 -6.41
CA THR A 14 12.88 18.82 -7.14
C THR A 14 11.37 18.64 -7.07
N ILE A 15 10.77 18.82 -5.89
CA ILE A 15 9.32 18.67 -5.70
C ILE A 15 8.54 19.80 -6.40
N LYS A 16 9.14 20.96 -6.67
CA LYS A 16 8.50 22.04 -7.45
C LYS A 16 8.78 21.95 -8.95
N ASP A 17 9.73 21.13 -9.36
CA ASP A 17 10.20 21.01 -10.74
C ASP A 17 9.28 20.13 -11.61
N SER A 18 9.19 20.46 -12.91
CA SER A 18 8.54 19.63 -13.93
C SER A 18 9.28 18.32 -14.18
N ASP A 19 10.60 18.29 -13.97
CA ASP A 19 11.43 17.16 -14.38
C ASP A 19 11.36 15.94 -13.43
N ILE A 20 10.50 16.00 -12.41
CA ILE A 20 10.21 14.86 -11.52
C ILE A 20 9.65 13.64 -12.26
N HIS A 21 9.08 13.82 -13.46
CA HIS A 21 8.53 12.72 -14.27
C HIS A 21 9.59 11.66 -14.60
N GLY A 22 10.88 12.03 -14.52
CA GLY A 22 12.00 11.11 -14.62
C GLY A 22 12.28 10.27 -13.37
N VAL A 23 11.45 10.31 -12.32
CA VAL A 23 11.60 9.44 -11.13
C VAL A 23 10.53 8.35 -11.17
N THR A 24 10.92 7.15 -11.63
CA THR A 24 10.06 5.96 -11.75
C THR A 24 10.66 4.78 -10.97
N GLY A 25 9.85 3.73 -10.72
CA GLY A 25 10.29 2.52 -10.01
C GLY A 25 11.56 1.90 -10.61
N ASP A 26 11.61 1.76 -11.94
CA ASP A 26 12.78 1.21 -12.65
C ASP A 26 14.04 2.05 -12.41
N LEU A 27 13.90 3.37 -12.28
CA LEU A 27 15.01 4.28 -12.03
C LEU A 27 15.46 4.27 -10.56
N LEU A 28 14.55 3.93 -9.62
CA LEU A 28 14.93 3.68 -8.23
C LEU A 28 15.91 2.51 -8.15
N GLU A 29 15.63 1.41 -8.82
CA GLU A 29 16.50 0.22 -8.82
C GLU A 29 17.88 0.53 -9.45
N VAL A 30 17.88 1.24 -10.58
CA VAL A 30 19.13 1.63 -11.28
C VAL A 30 20.01 2.57 -10.44
N ILE A 31 19.42 3.56 -9.76
CA ILE A 31 20.16 4.48 -8.88
C ILE A 31 20.80 3.73 -7.70
N LEU A 32 20.13 2.67 -7.22
CA LEU A 32 20.58 1.88 -6.07
C LEU A 32 21.65 0.85 -6.42
N ASP A 33 21.63 0.28 -7.63
CA ASP A 33 22.58 -0.75 -8.10
C ASP A 33 23.97 -0.22 -8.48
N LYS A 34 24.28 1.04 -8.13
CA LYS A 34 25.56 1.74 -8.36
C LYS A 34 25.99 1.83 -9.83
N SER A 35 25.18 1.33 -10.76
CA SER A 35 25.42 1.40 -12.20
C SER A 35 24.82 2.69 -12.76
N PHE A 36 25.45 3.81 -12.42
CA PHE A 36 25.07 5.13 -12.93
C PHE A 36 25.40 5.25 -14.41
N LYS A 37 24.51 4.77 -15.27
CA LYS A 37 24.50 5.14 -16.68
C LYS A 37 23.38 6.14 -16.94
N ASP A 38 23.73 7.14 -17.73
CA ASP A 38 22.87 8.13 -18.38
C ASP A 38 22.66 9.50 -17.71
N GLY A 39 22.74 10.53 -18.56
CA GLY A 39 22.78 11.95 -18.19
C GLY A 39 21.44 12.55 -17.79
N ILE A 40 20.32 11.92 -18.15
CA ILE A 40 18.94 12.43 -17.90
C ILE A 40 18.66 12.59 -16.40
N LEU A 41 19.20 11.71 -15.56
CA LEU A 41 18.95 11.73 -14.11
C LEU A 41 19.75 12.81 -13.36
N LYS A 42 20.82 13.36 -13.97
CA LYS A 42 21.63 14.41 -13.33
C LYS A 42 20.91 15.74 -13.26
N ASP A 43 19.94 15.96 -14.12
CA ASP A 43 19.22 17.23 -14.20
C ASP A 43 18.23 17.39 -13.03
N ILE A 44 17.91 16.30 -12.33
CA ILE A 44 17.07 16.31 -11.12
C ILE A 44 17.92 16.71 -9.89
N PRO A 45 17.63 17.85 -9.22
CA PRO A 45 18.51 18.40 -8.17
C PRO A 45 18.78 17.47 -7.00
N ILE A 46 17.76 16.73 -6.53
CA ILE A 46 17.93 15.77 -5.43
C ILE A 46 18.81 14.58 -5.85
N ILE A 47 18.69 14.11 -7.08
CA ILE A 47 19.51 13.01 -7.60
C ILE A 47 20.96 13.46 -7.74
N SER A 48 21.18 14.67 -8.27
CA SER A 48 22.52 15.29 -8.30
C SER A 48 23.14 15.39 -6.92
N THR A 49 22.34 15.76 -5.91
CA THR A 49 22.79 15.78 -4.50
C THR A 49 23.18 14.38 -4.03
N ILE A 50 22.32 13.38 -4.25
CA ILE A 50 22.58 11.97 -3.90
C ILE A 50 23.87 11.46 -4.55
N ILE A 51 24.06 11.69 -5.85
CA ILE A 51 25.27 11.31 -6.59
C ILE A 51 26.51 12.00 -5.99
N GLY A 52 26.39 13.26 -5.57
CA GLY A 52 27.44 13.98 -4.86
C GLY A 52 27.88 13.27 -3.58
N PHE A 53 26.93 12.82 -2.77
CA PHE A 53 27.21 12.00 -1.59
C PHE A 53 27.84 10.66 -1.95
N VAL A 54 27.38 10.01 -3.02
CA VAL A 54 27.97 8.75 -3.52
C VAL A 54 29.45 8.88 -3.84
N LYS A 55 29.82 9.94 -4.55
CA LYS A 55 31.23 10.23 -4.85
C LYS A 55 32.06 10.56 -3.61
N ALA A 56 31.45 11.11 -2.56
CA ALA A 56 32.11 11.42 -1.30
C ALA A 56 32.28 10.22 -0.35
N GLY A 57 31.70 9.05 -0.70
CA GLY A 57 31.77 7.83 0.10
C GLY A 57 30.60 7.71 1.10
N ILE A 58 29.47 7.16 0.65
CA ILE A 58 28.25 7.04 1.49
C ILE A 58 28.42 6.04 2.63
N LYS A 59 27.70 6.29 3.73
CA LYS A 59 27.37 5.25 4.71
C LYS A 59 26.11 4.52 4.27
N ILE A 60 25.94 3.28 4.74
CA ILE A 60 24.74 2.46 4.47
C ILE A 60 23.47 3.23 4.86
N ASN A 61 23.48 3.93 6.00
CA ASN A 61 22.34 4.71 6.46
C ASN A 61 21.98 5.85 5.49
N ASP A 62 22.96 6.51 4.87
CA ASP A 62 22.71 7.55 3.87
C ASP A 62 22.05 6.94 2.62
N ALA A 63 22.51 5.75 2.20
CA ALA A 63 21.91 5.00 1.09
C ALA A 63 20.43 4.67 1.35
N LEU A 64 20.14 4.14 2.53
CA LEU A 64 18.78 3.79 2.95
C LEU A 64 17.91 5.03 3.06
N PHE A 65 18.43 6.13 3.60
CA PHE A 65 17.73 7.41 3.67
C PHE A 65 17.37 7.95 2.28
N PHE A 66 18.32 7.95 1.35
CA PHE A 66 18.06 8.39 -0.02
C PHE A 66 17.08 7.47 -0.75
N LYS A 67 17.14 6.16 -0.52
CA LYS A 67 16.12 5.23 -1.02
C LYS A 67 14.73 5.68 -0.59
N LYS A 68 14.54 5.97 0.71
CA LYS A 68 13.26 6.44 1.23
C LYS A 68 12.79 7.77 0.57
N ILE A 69 13.70 8.73 0.38
CA ILE A 69 13.38 10.00 -0.32
C ILE A 69 12.87 9.73 -1.74
N LEU A 70 13.56 8.87 -2.49
CA LEU A 70 13.21 8.64 -3.88
C LEU A 70 11.85 7.92 -4.02
N HIS A 71 11.53 6.97 -3.14
CA HIS A 71 10.20 6.35 -3.07
C HIS A 71 9.09 7.37 -2.78
N LEU A 72 9.34 8.36 -1.91
CA LEU A 72 8.39 9.45 -1.65
C LEU A 72 8.16 10.31 -2.91
N ILE A 73 9.24 10.72 -3.58
CA ILE A 73 9.21 11.58 -4.77
C ILE A 73 8.48 10.89 -5.93
N ALA A 74 8.68 9.58 -6.10
CA ALA A 74 8.01 8.82 -7.15
C ALA A 74 6.47 8.88 -7.03
N GLN A 75 5.90 9.02 -5.84
CA GLN A 75 4.44 9.05 -5.64
C GLN A 75 3.78 10.35 -6.10
N ILE A 76 4.52 11.45 -6.21
CA ILE A 76 3.98 12.76 -6.57
C ILE A 76 4.22 13.13 -8.05
N ASN A 77 4.80 12.21 -8.82
CA ASN A 77 5.21 12.47 -10.20
C ASN A 77 4.04 12.76 -11.16
N ASP A 78 2.82 12.35 -10.80
CA ASP A 78 1.60 12.59 -11.57
C ASP A 78 0.87 13.89 -11.15
N VAL A 79 1.42 14.63 -10.18
CA VAL A 79 0.90 15.94 -9.78
C VAL A 79 1.59 17.03 -10.61
N PRO A 80 0.85 17.89 -11.33
CA PRO A 80 1.45 18.97 -12.11
C PRO A 80 2.38 19.86 -11.26
N ALA A 81 3.52 20.26 -11.82
CA ALA A 81 4.54 21.04 -11.10
C ALA A 81 3.98 22.37 -10.56
N GLU A 82 3.11 23.03 -11.33
CA GLU A 82 2.45 24.27 -10.94
C GLU A 82 1.55 24.07 -9.71
N GLU A 83 0.78 22.97 -9.66
CA GLU A 83 -0.07 22.65 -8.51
C GLU A 83 0.78 22.36 -7.27
N ARG A 84 1.85 21.58 -7.42
CA ARG A 84 2.81 21.32 -6.33
C ARG A 84 3.42 22.62 -5.81
N GLY A 85 3.89 23.47 -6.71
CA GLY A 85 4.50 24.76 -6.39
C GLY A 85 3.57 25.66 -5.57
N LYS A 86 2.30 25.80 -6.00
CA LYS A 86 1.29 26.61 -5.29
C LYS A 86 1.05 26.11 -3.88
N VAL A 87 0.73 24.82 -3.71
CA VAL A 87 0.41 24.25 -2.39
C VAL A 87 1.61 24.31 -1.45
N ILE A 88 2.83 24.09 -1.96
CA ILE A 88 4.03 24.17 -1.13
C ILE A 88 4.32 25.59 -0.68
N SER A 89 4.22 26.58 -1.58
CA SER A 89 4.44 27.98 -1.21
C SER A 89 3.43 28.46 -0.17
N GLU A 90 2.17 28.00 -0.22
CA GLU A 90 1.16 28.29 0.82
C GLU A 90 1.61 27.84 2.22
N ILE A 91 2.29 26.69 2.32
CA ILE A 91 2.82 26.19 3.60
C ILE A 91 4.08 26.94 4.01
N ASP A 92 5.03 27.12 3.08
CA ASP A 92 6.33 27.73 3.35
C ASP A 92 6.22 29.23 3.73
N GLU A 93 5.19 29.92 3.24
CA GLU A 93 4.92 31.34 3.52
C GLU A 93 3.96 31.55 4.70
N SER A 94 3.34 30.48 5.19
CA SER A 94 2.39 30.53 6.31
C SER A 94 3.08 30.88 7.63
N LYS A 95 2.52 31.83 8.37
CA LYS A 95 2.95 32.13 9.75
C LYS A 95 2.62 31.02 10.75
N ASN A 96 1.72 30.11 10.39
CA ASN A 96 1.29 28.99 11.26
C ASN A 96 2.30 27.83 11.24
N TYR A 97 3.14 27.73 10.21
CA TYR A 97 4.09 26.64 10.04
C TYR A 97 5.52 27.17 10.01
N ARG A 98 6.31 26.81 11.03
CA ARG A 98 7.69 27.34 11.19
C ARG A 98 8.74 26.57 10.41
N VAL A 99 8.43 25.34 9.99
CA VAL A 99 9.36 24.45 9.30
C VAL A 99 8.91 24.38 7.84
N LYS A 100 9.82 24.70 6.92
CA LYS A 100 9.56 24.59 5.48
C LYS A 100 9.26 23.15 5.09
N ILE A 101 8.48 22.97 4.04
CA ILE A 101 7.98 21.64 3.69
C ILE A 101 9.11 20.67 3.35
N GLY A 102 10.17 21.14 2.67
CA GLY A 102 11.32 20.30 2.32
C GLY A 102 11.99 19.73 3.58
N GLU A 103 12.29 20.60 4.54
CA GLU A 103 12.88 20.22 5.82
C GLU A 103 11.93 19.32 6.61
N LYS A 104 10.64 19.62 6.62
CA LYS A 104 9.63 18.80 7.30
C LYS A 104 9.54 17.39 6.71
N LEU A 105 9.60 17.25 5.38
CA LEU A 105 9.60 15.96 4.70
C LEU A 105 10.87 15.17 5.02
N LEU A 106 12.04 15.81 5.12
CA LEU A 106 13.26 15.13 5.55
C LEU A 106 13.12 14.55 6.96
N PHE A 107 12.57 15.32 7.92
CA PHE A 107 12.29 14.80 9.25
C PHE A 107 11.31 13.62 9.25
N ILE A 108 10.28 13.67 8.41
CA ILE A 108 9.30 12.58 8.30
C ILE A 108 9.94 11.33 7.71
N VAL A 109 10.68 11.47 6.61
CA VAL A 109 11.33 10.36 5.90
C VAL A 109 12.44 9.72 6.72
N ASP A 110 13.20 10.51 7.48
CA ASP A 110 14.27 10.02 8.35
C ASP A 110 13.74 8.99 9.36
N LYS A 111 12.55 9.26 9.89
CA LYS A 111 11.88 8.41 10.86
C LYS A 111 11.15 7.18 10.30
N CYS A 112 10.99 7.07 8.99
CA CYS A 112 10.46 5.84 8.41
C CYS A 112 11.48 4.70 8.58
N ASP A 113 11.04 3.56 9.12
CA ASP A 113 11.90 2.39 9.28
C ASP A 113 12.40 1.84 7.94
N ASP A 114 11.58 1.97 6.89
CA ASP A 114 11.83 1.45 5.56
C ASP A 114 11.28 2.37 4.45
N HIS A 115 11.46 1.92 3.22
CA HIS A 115 11.02 2.61 2.01
C HIS A 115 9.53 2.43 1.72
N GLU A 116 8.88 1.38 2.23
CA GLU A 116 7.44 1.16 2.06
C GLU A 116 6.64 2.23 2.83
N LYS A 117 7.04 2.53 4.08
CA LYS A 117 6.45 3.65 4.83
C LYS A 117 6.68 4.98 4.14
N ALA A 118 7.88 5.21 3.59
CA ALA A 118 8.20 6.45 2.88
C ALA A 118 7.35 6.61 1.60
N GLU A 119 7.08 5.50 0.91
CA GLU A 119 6.15 5.46 -0.22
C GLU A 119 4.72 5.83 0.20
N ILE A 120 4.18 5.22 1.26
CA ILE A 120 2.84 5.56 1.77
C ILE A 120 2.75 7.04 2.15
N ILE A 121 3.79 7.58 2.79
CA ILE A 121 3.86 9.01 3.11
C ILE A 121 3.88 9.87 1.84
N GLY A 122 4.62 9.45 0.81
CA GLY A 122 4.59 10.11 -0.49
C GLY A 122 3.21 10.12 -1.12
N TYR A 123 2.45 9.01 -1.00
CA TYR A 123 1.08 8.95 -1.46
C TYR A 123 0.16 9.90 -0.67
N LEU A 124 0.29 9.98 0.65
CA LEU A 124 -0.48 10.96 1.44
C LEU A 124 -0.08 12.39 1.11
N PHE A 125 1.21 12.63 0.84
CA PHE A 125 1.69 13.94 0.43
C PHE A 125 1.09 14.33 -0.93
N LYS A 126 0.99 13.40 -1.88
CA LYS A 126 0.25 13.57 -3.13
C LYS A 126 -1.21 13.97 -2.88
N GLU A 127 -1.92 13.29 -1.99
CA GLU A 127 -3.31 13.63 -1.65
C GLU A 127 -3.44 15.04 -1.07
N PHE A 128 -2.49 15.46 -0.23
CA PHE A 128 -2.37 16.83 0.25
C PHE A 128 -2.10 17.83 -0.89
N LEU A 129 -1.17 17.53 -1.79
CA LEU A 129 -0.87 18.37 -2.96
C LEU A 129 -2.06 18.52 -3.91
N LYS A 130 -2.90 17.47 -4.03
CA LYS A 130 -4.18 17.51 -4.76
C LYS A 130 -5.32 18.15 -3.96
N ARG A 131 -5.04 18.76 -2.81
CA ARG A 131 -6.00 19.42 -1.89
C ARG A 131 -7.14 18.50 -1.41
N LYS A 132 -6.93 17.18 -1.43
CA LYS A 132 -7.90 16.22 -0.89
C LYS A 132 -7.79 16.08 0.63
N MET A 133 -6.65 16.46 1.20
CA MET A 133 -6.33 16.37 2.62
C MET A 133 -5.73 17.70 3.10
N ALA A 134 -6.08 18.17 4.30
CA ALA A 134 -5.45 19.34 4.90
C ALA A 134 -4.03 19.04 5.43
N TYR A 135 -3.19 20.06 5.59
CA TYR A 135 -1.80 19.85 5.99
C TYR A 135 -1.66 19.25 7.41
N ASP A 136 -2.50 19.66 8.36
CA ASP A 136 -2.52 19.09 9.71
C ASP A 136 -3.01 17.65 9.74
N GLU A 137 -3.96 17.30 8.85
CA GLU A 137 -4.39 15.92 8.62
C GLU A 137 -3.26 15.06 8.03
N PHE A 138 -2.51 15.60 7.07
CA PHE A 138 -1.30 14.96 6.52
C PHE A 138 -0.26 14.68 7.60
N LEU A 139 0.08 15.70 8.40
CA LEU A 139 1.04 15.55 9.49
C LEU A 139 0.56 14.54 10.55
N ARG A 140 -0.74 14.49 10.83
CA ARG A 140 -1.33 13.50 11.73
C ARG A 140 -1.16 12.09 11.19
N CYS A 141 -1.48 11.87 9.91
CA CYS A 141 -1.33 10.56 9.27
C CYS A 141 0.15 10.12 9.26
N CYS A 142 1.08 11.02 8.94
CA CYS A 142 2.51 10.73 8.99
C CYS A 142 2.95 10.28 10.39
N SER A 143 2.47 10.95 11.45
CA SER A 143 2.83 10.57 12.82
C SER A 143 2.29 9.21 13.24
N ILE A 144 1.15 8.77 12.68
CA ILE A 144 0.59 7.44 12.92
C ILE A 144 1.41 6.39 12.16
N ILE A 145 1.69 6.62 10.87
CA ILE A 145 2.48 5.70 10.02
C ILE A 145 3.89 5.51 10.56
N GLU A 146 4.52 6.59 11.06
CA GLU A 146 5.83 6.54 11.73
C GLU A 146 5.87 5.42 12.77
N LYS A 147 4.86 5.36 13.65
CA LYS A 147 4.82 4.46 14.82
C LYS A 147 4.25 3.08 14.53
N CYS A 148 3.55 2.92 13.42
CA CYS A 148 2.79 1.71 13.12
C CYS A 148 3.68 0.64 12.45
N VAL A 149 3.51 -0.63 12.80
CA VAL A 149 4.06 -1.72 12.00
C VAL A 149 3.31 -1.78 10.67
N ILE A 150 4.05 -1.84 9.56
CA ILE A 150 3.46 -1.73 8.21
C ILE A 150 2.36 -2.78 7.98
N ASN A 151 2.55 -4.01 8.44
CA ASN A 151 1.56 -5.07 8.29
C ASN A 151 0.24 -4.75 9.02
N ASP A 152 0.30 -4.18 10.21
CA ASP A 152 -0.89 -3.81 10.99
C ASP A 152 -1.66 -2.68 10.31
N LEU A 153 -0.95 -1.72 9.71
CA LEU A 153 -1.56 -0.67 8.89
C LEU A 153 -2.33 -1.29 7.72
N LEU A 154 -1.70 -2.18 6.96
CA LEU A 154 -2.34 -2.83 5.81
C LEU A 154 -3.58 -3.63 6.23
N VAL A 155 -3.48 -4.38 7.32
CA VAL A 155 -4.62 -5.13 7.89
C VAL A 155 -5.74 -4.21 8.33
N PHE A 156 -5.41 -3.12 9.02
CA PHE A 156 -6.38 -2.13 9.48
C PHE A 156 -7.14 -1.48 8.33
N LEU A 157 -6.45 -1.17 7.25
CA LEU A 157 -7.00 -0.55 6.06
C LEU A 157 -7.82 -1.54 5.20
N ASN A 158 -7.44 -2.82 5.15
CA ASN A 158 -8.20 -3.86 4.44
C ASN A 158 -9.51 -4.24 5.15
N ASN A 159 -9.61 -4.04 6.46
CA ASN A 159 -10.78 -4.41 7.26
C ASN A 159 -11.84 -3.29 7.35
N ASP A 160 -12.47 -2.96 6.22
CA ASP A 160 -13.59 -1.99 6.17
C ASP A 160 -14.83 -2.43 6.98
N ILE A 161 -14.91 -3.73 7.31
CA ILE A 161 -16.07 -4.35 7.94
C ILE A 161 -16.15 -4.05 9.45
N LYS A 162 -15.00 -3.88 10.14
CA LYS A 162 -14.98 -3.68 11.59
C LYS A 162 -15.15 -2.20 11.95
N ARG A 163 -16.35 -1.83 12.42
CA ARG A 163 -16.64 -0.51 13.02
C ARG A 163 -16.12 -0.37 14.46
N TYR A 164 -15.78 -1.48 15.10
CA TYR A 164 -15.29 -1.55 16.47
C TYR A 164 -14.28 -2.67 16.63
N TYR A 165 -13.34 -2.47 17.55
CA TYR A 165 -12.31 -3.44 17.93
C TYR A 165 -12.48 -3.77 19.41
N THR A 166 -12.13 -4.98 19.85
CA THR A 166 -11.98 -5.23 21.30
C THR A 166 -10.64 -4.66 21.76
N ILE A 167 -10.48 -4.40 23.06
CA ILE A 167 -9.19 -3.94 23.58
C ILE A 167 -8.06 -4.94 23.28
N ASN A 168 -8.33 -6.25 23.40
CA ASN A 168 -7.36 -7.31 23.11
C ASN A 168 -6.98 -7.35 21.62
N ASP A 169 -7.93 -7.06 20.73
CA ASP A 169 -7.72 -7.11 19.27
C ASP A 169 -7.21 -5.77 18.69
N GLY A 170 -7.07 -4.72 19.51
CA GLY A 170 -6.84 -3.35 19.02
C GLY A 170 -5.88 -2.51 19.85
N GLU A 171 -5.21 -3.09 20.85
CA GLU A 171 -4.27 -2.37 21.71
C GLU A 171 -3.14 -1.70 20.92
N GLU A 172 -2.54 -2.41 19.96
CA GLU A 172 -1.44 -1.87 19.13
C GLU A 172 -1.94 -0.73 18.24
N LEU A 173 -3.11 -0.90 17.61
CA LEU A 173 -3.76 0.12 16.78
C LEU A 173 -4.18 1.36 17.62
N LEU A 174 -4.54 1.16 18.89
CA LEU A 174 -4.81 2.24 19.86
C LEU A 174 -3.53 3.01 20.19
N ASN A 175 -2.44 2.31 20.49
CA ASN A 175 -1.16 2.90 20.90
C ASN A 175 -0.55 3.80 19.81
N VAL A 176 -0.75 3.44 18.54
CA VAL A 176 -0.28 4.25 17.40
C VAL A 176 -1.26 5.35 16.98
N GLY A 177 -2.46 5.37 17.57
CA GLY A 177 -3.47 6.41 17.35
C GLY A 177 -4.43 6.14 16.20
N MET A 178 -4.51 4.91 15.67
CA MET A 178 -5.54 4.52 14.70
C MET A 178 -6.89 4.26 15.37
N LEU A 179 -6.89 3.82 16.63
CA LEU A 179 -8.10 3.63 17.43
C LEU A 179 -8.18 4.64 18.57
N THR A 180 -9.37 4.73 19.18
CA THR A 180 -9.62 5.58 20.35
C THR A 180 -10.60 4.91 21.31
N LEU A 181 -10.45 5.22 22.60
CA LEU A 181 -11.39 4.82 23.64
C LEU A 181 -12.66 5.69 23.56
N SER A 182 -13.81 5.04 23.74
CA SER A 182 -15.09 5.73 23.89
C SER A 182 -15.75 5.26 25.18
N LEU A 183 -16.10 6.21 26.06
CA LEU A 183 -16.74 5.93 27.35
C LEU A 183 -18.11 5.24 27.21
N LYS A 184 -18.72 5.27 26.01
CA LYS A 184 -20.01 4.62 25.70
C LYS A 184 -19.88 3.15 25.31
N ASN A 185 -18.67 2.60 25.30
CA ASN A 185 -18.36 1.30 24.70
C ASN A 185 -18.06 0.19 25.73
N ILE A 186 -18.61 0.29 26.93
CA ILE A 186 -18.64 -0.84 27.86
C ILE A 186 -19.93 -1.61 27.60
N ARG A 187 -19.83 -2.81 27.01
CA ARG A 187 -20.95 -3.74 26.83
C ARG A 187 -20.52 -5.11 27.29
N ASP A 188 -21.36 -5.79 28.08
CA ASP A 188 -21.11 -7.17 28.52
C ASP A 188 -19.72 -7.37 29.14
N ASN A 189 -19.28 -6.43 29.99
CA ASN A 189 -17.93 -6.37 30.60
C ASN A 189 -16.75 -6.26 29.63
N ASN A 190 -16.98 -6.00 28.33
CA ASN A 190 -15.94 -5.78 27.33
C ASN A 190 -15.81 -4.29 26.98
N ILE A 191 -14.57 -3.85 26.77
CA ILE A 191 -14.23 -2.50 26.29
C ILE A 191 -14.04 -2.56 24.78
N TYR A 192 -14.86 -1.80 24.04
CA TYR A 192 -14.72 -1.66 22.60
C TYR A 192 -14.06 -0.34 22.20
N LEU A 193 -13.13 -0.41 21.26
CA LEU A 193 -12.42 0.71 20.67
C LEU A 193 -13.10 1.15 19.37
N ASN A 194 -13.15 2.45 19.15
CA ASN A 194 -13.62 3.04 17.89
C ASN A 194 -12.43 3.41 17.01
N ILE A 195 -12.66 3.56 15.71
CA ILE A 195 -11.69 4.17 14.82
C ILE A 195 -11.50 5.63 15.23
N SER A 196 -10.25 6.06 15.40
CA SER A 196 -9.92 7.45 15.71
C SER A 196 -10.11 8.34 14.48
N LYS A 197 -10.15 9.65 14.65
CA LYS A 197 -10.11 10.58 13.50
C LYS A 197 -8.88 10.35 12.61
N GLY A 198 -7.74 9.95 13.19
CA GLY A 198 -6.53 9.60 12.44
C GLY A 198 -6.67 8.30 11.65
N GLY A 199 -7.27 7.27 12.26
CA GLY A 199 -7.58 6.01 11.57
C GLY A 199 -8.55 6.21 10.41
N GLU A 200 -9.58 7.05 10.58
CA GLU A 200 -10.52 7.40 9.51
C GLU A 200 -9.82 8.11 8.34
N LEU A 201 -8.92 9.06 8.63
CA LEU A 201 -8.15 9.74 7.59
C LEU A 201 -7.27 8.75 6.80
N LEU A 202 -6.59 7.83 7.50
CA LEU A 202 -5.81 6.79 6.84
C LEU A 202 -6.68 5.91 5.94
N ARG A 203 -7.86 5.48 6.40
CA ARG A 203 -8.80 4.70 5.58
C ARG A 203 -9.25 5.45 4.35
N ILE A 204 -9.74 6.68 4.51
CA ILE A 204 -10.26 7.50 3.40
C ILE A 204 -9.19 7.71 2.33
N HIS A 205 -7.97 8.06 2.73
CA HIS A 205 -6.93 8.47 1.78
C HIS A 205 -6.07 7.32 1.26
N LEU A 206 -5.90 6.23 2.01
CA LEU A 206 -5.09 5.09 1.57
C LEU A 206 -5.90 3.98 0.90
N LEU A 207 -7.23 4.06 0.85
CA LEU A 207 -8.05 3.07 0.14
C LEU A 207 -7.65 2.95 -1.34
N GLU A 208 -7.47 4.08 -2.02
CA GLU A 208 -7.05 4.08 -3.44
C GLU A 208 -5.59 3.64 -3.60
N TYR A 209 -4.71 3.98 -2.64
CA TYR A 209 -3.34 3.46 -2.59
C TYR A 209 -3.33 1.94 -2.53
N LEU A 210 -4.09 1.35 -1.60
CA LEU A 210 -4.18 -0.11 -1.46
C LEU A 210 -4.76 -0.78 -2.70
N LYS A 211 -5.82 -0.21 -3.27
CA LYS A 211 -6.38 -0.70 -4.54
C LYS A 211 -5.29 -0.73 -5.61
N ASN A 212 -4.53 0.36 -5.78
CA ASN A 212 -3.47 0.45 -6.77
C ASN A 212 -2.25 -0.43 -6.45
N ARG A 213 -1.92 -0.64 -5.17
CA ARG A 213 -0.82 -1.51 -4.72
C ARG A 213 -1.17 -2.99 -4.91
N ASN A 214 -2.39 -3.39 -4.56
CA ASN A 214 -2.88 -4.75 -4.75
C ASN A 214 -3.12 -5.05 -6.24
N LEU A 215 -3.40 -4.03 -7.06
CA LEU A 215 -3.36 -4.09 -8.54
C LEU A 215 -1.93 -4.31 -9.12
N GLN A 216 -0.87 -4.30 -8.30
CA GLN A 216 0.51 -4.59 -8.75
C GLN A 216 0.88 -6.08 -8.74
N VAL A 217 -0.04 -7.00 -8.49
CA VAL A 217 0.19 -8.40 -8.87
C VAL A 217 0.06 -8.48 -10.40
N ARG A 218 1.04 -7.96 -11.14
CA ARG A 218 1.10 -8.13 -12.60
C ARG A 218 1.81 -9.44 -12.88
N LEU A 219 1.04 -10.52 -13.02
CA LEU A 219 1.54 -11.85 -13.33
C LEU A 219 2.00 -11.93 -14.80
N LYS A 220 3.26 -11.58 -15.10
CA LYS A 220 3.71 -11.39 -16.50
C LYS A 220 3.98 -12.69 -17.26
N ASN A 221 4.31 -13.77 -16.55
CA ASN A 221 4.63 -15.10 -17.11
C ASN A 221 4.29 -16.24 -16.14
N PHE A 222 4.16 -17.47 -16.66
CA PHE A 222 3.77 -18.66 -15.89
C PHE A 222 4.70 -18.98 -14.71
N SER A 223 5.99 -18.67 -14.81
CA SER A 223 6.96 -18.90 -13.71
C SER A 223 6.72 -17.97 -12.52
N GLU A 224 6.39 -16.69 -12.78
CA GLU A 224 6.01 -15.72 -11.74
C GLU A 224 4.67 -16.07 -11.11
N ILE A 225 3.70 -16.51 -11.93
CA ILE A 225 2.42 -17.06 -11.47
C ILE A 225 2.66 -18.20 -10.48
N GLN A 226 3.47 -19.18 -10.87
CA GLN A 226 3.74 -20.35 -10.05
C GLN A 226 4.40 -19.99 -8.72
N LYS A 227 5.42 -19.11 -8.72
CA LYS A 227 6.08 -18.66 -7.49
C LYS A 227 5.13 -17.95 -6.53
N HIS A 228 4.25 -17.11 -7.06
CA HIS A 228 3.26 -16.38 -6.27
C HIS A 228 2.21 -17.32 -5.68
N ILE A 229 1.76 -18.31 -6.46
CA ILE A 229 0.87 -19.37 -5.98
C ILE A 229 1.55 -20.20 -4.90
N ASP A 230 2.79 -20.62 -5.10
CA ASP A 230 3.55 -21.41 -4.12
C ASP A 230 3.73 -20.63 -2.81
N TYR A 231 3.92 -19.31 -2.89
CA TYR A 231 3.94 -18.42 -1.72
C TYR A 231 2.59 -18.40 -0.98
N ILE A 232 1.47 -18.25 -1.69
CA ILE A 232 0.13 -18.29 -1.10
C ILE A 232 -0.13 -19.65 -0.45
N LEU A 233 0.20 -20.74 -1.15
CA LEU A 233 0.04 -22.10 -0.65
C LEU A 233 0.87 -22.37 0.60
N THR A 234 2.08 -21.81 0.66
CA THR A 234 2.93 -21.88 1.85
C THR A 234 2.40 -20.99 2.98
N SER A 235 1.76 -19.86 2.65
CA SER A 235 1.16 -18.94 3.61
C SER A 235 -0.08 -19.55 4.29
N TYR A 236 -0.85 -20.42 3.62
CA TYR A 236 -1.94 -21.18 4.25
C TYR A 236 -1.53 -21.93 5.51
N ARG A 237 -0.25 -22.33 5.60
CA ARG A 237 0.28 -23.11 6.72
C ARG A 237 0.79 -22.26 7.88
N ASN A 238 1.14 -21.00 7.61
CA ASN A 238 2.02 -20.22 8.47
C ASN A 238 1.46 -18.85 8.87
N ASP A 239 0.40 -18.35 8.21
CA ASP A 239 -0.18 -17.03 8.47
C ASP A 239 -1.42 -17.14 9.38
N ASP A 240 -1.41 -16.41 10.50
CA ASP A 240 -2.53 -16.36 11.45
C ASP A 240 -3.66 -15.41 11.00
N ASN A 241 -3.44 -14.64 9.92
CA ASN A 241 -4.39 -13.65 9.42
C ASN A 241 -5.18 -14.15 8.21
N TRP A 242 -6.30 -14.83 8.50
CA TRP A 242 -7.19 -15.41 7.49
C TRP A 242 -7.69 -14.39 6.45
N ASN A 243 -7.93 -13.14 6.84
CA ASN A 243 -8.45 -12.12 5.91
C ASN A 243 -7.41 -11.71 4.87
N ASN A 244 -6.15 -11.53 5.27
CA ASN A 244 -5.08 -11.18 4.33
C ASN A 244 -4.85 -12.30 3.31
N LEU A 245 -4.84 -13.53 3.79
CA LEU A 245 -4.67 -14.71 2.97
C LEU A 245 -5.82 -14.85 1.95
N LEU A 246 -7.04 -14.62 2.41
CA LEU A 246 -8.25 -14.63 1.59
C LEU A 246 -8.24 -13.53 0.52
N THR A 247 -7.90 -12.29 0.90
CA THR A 247 -7.71 -11.17 -0.03
C THR A 247 -6.66 -11.49 -1.09
N ARG A 248 -5.50 -12.03 -0.71
CA ARG A 248 -4.43 -12.40 -1.65
C ARG A 248 -4.87 -13.47 -2.64
N THR A 249 -5.56 -14.49 -2.16
CA THR A 249 -6.09 -15.58 -2.98
C THR A 249 -7.06 -15.07 -4.03
N VAL A 250 -7.91 -14.16 -3.60
CA VAL A 250 -8.90 -13.50 -4.42
C VAL A 250 -8.27 -12.61 -5.50
N GLU A 251 -7.33 -11.75 -5.12
CA GLU A 251 -6.64 -10.85 -6.03
C GLU A 251 -5.85 -11.64 -7.08
N THR A 252 -5.19 -12.71 -6.63
CA THR A 252 -4.48 -13.64 -7.51
C THR A 252 -5.41 -14.34 -8.49
N SER A 253 -6.60 -14.76 -8.02
CA SER A 253 -7.60 -15.39 -8.87
C SER A 253 -8.17 -14.41 -9.91
N ALA A 254 -8.41 -13.15 -9.51
CA ALA A 254 -8.83 -12.10 -10.43
C ALA A 254 -7.77 -11.81 -11.50
N GLU A 255 -6.48 -11.78 -11.12
CA GLU A 255 -5.40 -11.57 -12.08
C GLU A 255 -5.20 -12.76 -13.02
N LEU A 256 -5.38 -13.99 -12.54
CA LEU A 256 -5.38 -15.18 -13.39
C LEU A 256 -6.50 -15.13 -14.45
N CYS A 257 -7.68 -14.62 -14.09
CA CYS A 257 -8.76 -14.37 -15.06
C CYS A 257 -8.38 -13.29 -16.07
N ASN A 258 -7.54 -12.32 -15.68
CA ASN A 258 -7.01 -11.26 -16.55
C ASN A 258 -5.77 -11.70 -17.37
N ASN A 259 -5.33 -12.97 -17.25
CA ASN A 259 -4.11 -13.47 -17.87
C ASN A 259 -4.39 -14.37 -19.08
N TYR A 260 -4.20 -13.84 -20.29
CA TYR A 260 -4.46 -14.58 -21.54
C TYR A 260 -3.32 -15.52 -21.96
N LYS A 261 -2.15 -15.47 -21.29
CA LYS A 261 -1.00 -16.31 -21.65
C LYS A 261 -1.11 -17.74 -21.12
N ILE A 262 -1.98 -17.97 -20.14
CA ILE A 262 -2.27 -19.28 -19.59
C ILE A 262 -3.46 -19.91 -20.31
N SER A 263 -3.38 -21.21 -20.57
CA SER A 263 -4.49 -22.02 -21.07
C SER A 263 -5.57 -22.23 -19.99
N ASP A 264 -6.78 -22.62 -20.40
CA ASP A 264 -7.85 -22.93 -19.46
C ASP A 264 -7.48 -24.12 -18.54
N ASP A 265 -6.70 -25.07 -19.04
CA ASP A 265 -6.22 -26.21 -18.24
C ASP A 265 -5.23 -25.77 -17.16
N GLU A 266 -4.30 -24.88 -17.49
CA GLU A 266 -3.37 -24.27 -16.53
C GLU A 266 -4.13 -23.43 -15.48
N PHE A 267 -5.08 -22.61 -15.93
CA PHE A 267 -5.97 -21.85 -15.04
C PHE A 267 -6.69 -22.79 -14.06
N ASN A 268 -7.33 -23.85 -14.55
CA ASN A 268 -8.08 -24.79 -13.73
C ASN A 268 -7.18 -25.50 -12.70
N SER A 269 -5.98 -25.92 -13.10
CA SER A 269 -5.01 -26.57 -12.21
C SER A 269 -4.57 -25.66 -11.06
N ILE A 270 -4.29 -24.39 -11.38
CA ILE A 270 -3.89 -23.37 -10.43
C ILE A 270 -5.02 -23.08 -9.43
N ILE A 271 -6.22 -22.81 -9.96
CA ILE A 271 -7.40 -22.51 -9.15
C ILE A 271 -7.69 -23.67 -8.20
N PHE A 272 -7.69 -24.91 -8.71
CA PHE A 272 -7.88 -26.10 -7.90
C PHE A 272 -6.85 -26.21 -6.75
N SER A 273 -5.58 -25.87 -7.02
CA SER A 273 -4.52 -25.92 -6.02
C SER A 273 -4.72 -24.88 -4.91
N ILE A 274 -5.08 -23.64 -5.28
CA ILE A 274 -5.41 -22.57 -4.34
C ILE A 274 -6.57 -22.97 -3.42
N PHE A 275 -7.64 -23.54 -3.99
CA PHE A 275 -8.80 -24.02 -3.24
C PHE A 275 -8.49 -25.22 -2.36
N LYS A 276 -7.71 -26.18 -2.86
CA LYS A 276 -7.24 -27.30 -2.04
C LYS A 276 -6.43 -26.80 -0.85
N GLY A 277 -5.61 -25.77 -1.03
CA GLY A 277 -4.91 -25.08 0.06
C GLY A 277 -5.88 -24.52 1.11
N LEU A 278 -6.88 -23.75 0.69
CA LEU A 278 -7.95 -23.25 1.59
C LEU A 278 -8.68 -24.36 2.34
N ALA A 279 -8.93 -25.48 1.67
CA ALA A 279 -9.77 -26.56 2.19
C ALA A 279 -9.03 -27.56 3.11
N THR A 280 -7.71 -27.50 3.23
CA THR A 280 -6.92 -28.56 3.91
C THR A 280 -6.17 -28.13 5.17
N GLU A 281 -6.10 -26.83 5.47
CA GLU A 281 -5.32 -26.33 6.62
C GLU A 281 -6.22 -25.99 7.84
N PRO A 282 -6.22 -26.77 8.94
CA PRO A 282 -7.28 -26.74 9.97
C PRO A 282 -7.06 -25.75 11.13
N LYS A 283 -6.04 -24.89 11.09
CA LYS A 283 -5.76 -23.97 12.20
C LYS A 283 -6.62 -22.73 12.12
N SER A 284 -7.89 -22.84 12.56
CA SER A 284 -8.53 -21.80 13.38
C SER A 284 -10.00 -22.08 13.73
N TYR A 285 -10.27 -23.12 14.51
CA TYR A 285 -11.60 -23.39 15.11
C TYR A 285 -12.22 -22.20 15.88
N ASN A 286 -11.44 -21.17 16.24
CA ASN A 286 -11.89 -19.94 16.89
C ASN A 286 -12.14 -18.72 15.96
N LEU A 287 -11.81 -18.79 14.67
CA LEU A 287 -12.07 -17.69 13.72
C LEU A 287 -13.39 -17.88 12.94
N ILE A 288 -13.83 -19.12 12.73
CA ILE A 288 -14.97 -19.46 11.84
C ILE A 288 -16.32 -18.99 12.39
N TYR A 289 -16.50 -19.00 13.72
CA TYR A 289 -17.75 -18.53 14.35
C TYR A 289 -17.96 -17.00 14.26
N ARG A 290 -16.95 -16.22 13.84
CA ARG A 290 -17.07 -14.75 13.67
C ARG A 290 -17.49 -14.33 12.26
N TYR A 291 -17.63 -15.27 11.31
CA TYR A 291 -17.48 -14.97 9.89
C TYR A 291 -18.45 -15.71 8.93
N GLU A 292 -19.69 -16.00 9.33
CA GLU A 292 -20.74 -16.35 8.33
C GLU A 292 -20.92 -15.25 7.24
N SER A 293 -20.45 -14.02 7.49
CA SER A 293 -20.48 -12.92 6.52
C SER A 293 -19.27 -12.82 5.57
N THR A 294 -18.12 -13.45 5.85
CA THR A 294 -16.88 -13.20 5.06
C THR A 294 -16.96 -13.64 3.63
N VAL A 295 -17.65 -14.72 3.33
CA VAL A 295 -17.69 -15.27 1.98
C VAL A 295 -18.49 -14.39 1.03
N THR A 296 -19.65 -13.92 1.49
CA THR A 296 -20.50 -13.00 0.73
C THR A 296 -19.89 -11.61 0.63
N ASP A 297 -19.29 -11.12 1.71
CA ASP A 297 -18.60 -9.83 1.73
C ASP A 297 -17.33 -9.85 0.84
N MET A 298 -16.66 -11.00 0.76
CA MET A 298 -15.54 -11.21 -0.15
C MET A 298 -15.99 -11.19 -1.60
N VAL A 299 -16.98 -12.01 -1.99
CA VAL A 299 -17.53 -11.99 -3.37
C VAL A 299 -17.95 -10.58 -3.76
N LYS A 300 -18.51 -9.81 -2.82
CA LYS A 300 -18.84 -8.40 -3.03
C LYS A 300 -17.60 -7.53 -3.26
N ALA A 301 -16.59 -7.61 -2.38
CA ALA A 301 -15.34 -6.87 -2.52
C ALA A 301 -14.62 -7.18 -3.85
N ILE A 302 -14.73 -8.43 -4.32
CA ILE A 302 -14.17 -8.87 -5.61
C ILE A 302 -14.93 -8.26 -6.77
N ASN A 303 -16.26 -8.32 -6.74
CA ASN A 303 -17.07 -7.73 -7.78
C ASN A 303 -16.84 -6.21 -7.87
N GLU A 304 -16.62 -5.55 -6.73
CA GLU A 304 -16.19 -4.14 -6.69
C GLU A 304 -14.79 -3.94 -7.29
N TYR A 305 -13.84 -4.84 -7.03
CA TYR A 305 -12.50 -4.82 -7.60
C TYR A 305 -12.49 -5.03 -9.12
N ILE A 306 -13.25 -5.99 -9.63
CA ILE A 306 -13.44 -6.25 -11.06
C ILE A 306 -14.09 -5.05 -11.75
N ALA A 307 -15.12 -4.46 -11.12
CA ALA A 307 -15.73 -3.24 -11.64
C ALA A 307 -14.73 -2.09 -11.76
N ILE A 308 -13.74 -2.01 -10.85
CA ILE A 308 -12.66 -1.03 -10.93
C ILE A 308 -11.70 -1.35 -12.09
N ILE A 309 -11.28 -2.61 -12.26
CA ILE A 309 -10.40 -3.05 -13.37
C ILE A 309 -11.05 -2.72 -14.72
N ILE A 310 -12.31 -3.11 -14.89
CA ILE A 310 -13.10 -2.86 -16.10
C ILE A 310 -13.24 -1.35 -16.34
N LYS A 311 -13.56 -0.56 -15.30
CA LYS A 311 -13.72 0.90 -15.42
C LYS A 311 -12.41 1.63 -15.75
N LYS A 312 -11.26 1.13 -15.29
CA LYS A 312 -9.93 1.74 -15.50
C LYS A 312 -9.28 1.33 -16.81
N ASN A 313 -9.84 0.38 -17.57
CA ASN A 313 -9.27 -0.15 -18.80
C ASN A 313 -7.84 -0.73 -18.60
N ASP A 314 -7.51 -1.17 -17.38
CA ASP A 314 -6.20 -1.75 -17.00
C ASP A 314 -6.18 -3.26 -17.28
N LEU A 315 -6.32 -3.57 -18.57
CA LEU A 315 -6.77 -4.86 -19.06
C LEU A 315 -5.64 -5.73 -19.65
N ASN A 316 -4.37 -5.53 -19.27
CA ASN A 316 -3.23 -6.26 -19.86
C ASN A 316 -3.19 -6.24 -21.42
N GLY A 317 -3.88 -5.27 -22.04
CA GLY A 317 -4.03 -5.15 -23.50
C GLY A 317 -5.24 -5.84 -24.14
N ASN A 318 -6.12 -6.55 -23.40
CA ASN A 318 -7.32 -7.25 -23.90
C ASN A 318 -8.46 -7.33 -22.86
N ASP A 319 -9.72 -7.40 -23.26
CA ASP A 319 -10.88 -7.49 -22.33
C ASP A 319 -10.74 -8.56 -21.22
N PHE A 320 -11.24 -8.25 -20.03
CA PHE A 320 -11.27 -9.18 -18.88
C PHE A 320 -12.09 -10.44 -19.21
N ASP A 321 -11.53 -11.63 -18.96
CA ASP A 321 -12.22 -12.90 -19.26
C ASP A 321 -13.32 -13.20 -18.24
N MET A 322 -14.52 -12.71 -18.56
CA MET A 322 -15.72 -12.90 -17.76
C MET A 322 -16.17 -14.38 -17.70
N ALA A 323 -15.75 -15.23 -18.63
CA ALA A 323 -16.10 -16.65 -18.62
C ALA A 323 -15.28 -17.41 -17.57
N ARG A 324 -13.97 -17.18 -17.52
CA ARG A 324 -13.09 -17.70 -16.46
C ARG A 324 -13.51 -17.21 -15.08
N TRP A 325 -13.93 -15.94 -14.98
CA TRP A 325 -14.46 -15.40 -13.74
C TRP A 325 -15.71 -16.14 -13.25
N LYS A 326 -16.72 -16.30 -14.12
CA LYS A 326 -17.95 -17.05 -13.77
C LYS A 326 -17.65 -18.49 -13.37
N GLN A 327 -16.64 -19.11 -13.99
CA GLN A 327 -16.17 -20.43 -13.63
C GLN A 327 -15.56 -20.44 -12.22
N PHE A 328 -14.72 -19.46 -11.89
CA PHE A 328 -14.20 -19.28 -10.54
C PHE A 328 -15.32 -19.08 -9.50
N GLU A 329 -16.27 -18.18 -9.75
CA GLU A 329 -17.41 -17.93 -8.85
C GLU A 329 -18.20 -19.21 -8.59
N LYS A 330 -18.45 -20.00 -9.64
CA LYS A 330 -19.15 -21.28 -9.53
C LYS A 330 -18.37 -22.27 -8.66
N TYR A 331 -17.08 -22.45 -8.93
CA TYR A 331 -16.22 -23.34 -8.12
C TYR A 331 -16.18 -22.90 -6.65
N PHE A 332 -16.08 -21.60 -6.41
CA PHE A 332 -16.07 -21.02 -5.08
C PHE A 332 -17.38 -21.30 -4.33
N GLU A 333 -18.53 -21.03 -4.95
CA GLU A 333 -19.85 -21.29 -4.35
C GLU A 333 -20.13 -22.78 -4.11
N GLU A 334 -19.68 -23.67 -5.01
CA GLU A 334 -19.81 -25.12 -4.85
C GLU A 334 -18.99 -25.64 -3.66
N ASN A 335 -17.83 -25.04 -3.38
CA ASN A 335 -16.92 -25.44 -2.31
C ASN A 335 -17.10 -24.62 -1.01
N LYS A 336 -17.92 -23.56 -1.04
CA LYS A 336 -18.27 -22.70 0.10
C LYS A 336 -18.70 -23.46 1.34
N ARG A 337 -19.47 -24.54 1.18
CA ARG A 337 -19.91 -25.38 2.31
C ARG A 337 -18.78 -26.16 2.98
N GLN A 338 -17.71 -26.47 2.26
CA GLN A 338 -16.53 -27.12 2.83
C GLN A 338 -15.66 -26.06 3.53
N ILE A 339 -15.47 -24.89 2.90
CA ILE A 339 -14.77 -23.74 3.48
C ILE A 339 -15.43 -23.26 4.78
N ASN A 340 -16.77 -23.24 4.85
CA ASN A 340 -17.52 -22.81 6.03
C ASN A 340 -17.63 -23.87 7.15
N LYS A 341 -17.25 -25.13 6.87
CA LYS A 341 -17.29 -26.24 7.84
C LYS A 341 -15.93 -26.55 8.46
N LEU A 342 -14.87 -26.08 7.82
CA LEU A 342 -13.51 -26.04 8.34
C LEU A 342 -13.38 -24.92 9.34
#